data_AF-A0A956CB80-F1
#
_entry.id   AF-A0A956CB80-F1
#
_cell.length_a   1.000
_cell.length_b   1.000
_cell.length_c   1.000
_cell.angle_alpha   90.00
_cell.angle_beta   90.00
_cell.angle_gamma   90.00
#
_symmetry.space_group_name_H-M   'P 1'
#
loop_
_entity.id
_entity.type
_entity.pdbx_description
1 polymer ?
#
loop_
_entity_poly.entity_id
_entity_poly.type
_entity_poly.pdbx_seq_one_letter_code
_entity_poly.pdbx_strand_id
1 'polypeptide(L)'
;MKKLVVLLACVAVLGGCKKAKEGAKCDAKGQMLGHGPGDCIDKGSALVCVDGTFQKVKCQSSPIGCKKIAGSVSCNVITDEGEPCTADKKVACSTDNKKMLDCVDGKWKMRMPCSQLCVDNVQGVRCENAEGSEGDACTAQQKDQGVCNKDKDKLLVCDGSKFVVASTCRGQNHCRAIGKKLDCDTSMAEIDDPCEEKDALSCDTAKKTLLQCDGKKFVKKKACKTRCNNAFNKYSCS
;
A
#
# COMPACT_ATOMS: atom_id res chain seq x y z
N MET A 1 -11.75 67.66 -42.13
CA MET A 1 -10.64 66.70 -42.27
C MET A 1 -9.64 66.90 -41.13
N LYS A 2 -9.70 66.10 -40.07
CA LYS A 2 -8.65 65.98 -39.04
C LYS A 2 -8.60 64.51 -38.63
N LYS A 3 -7.55 63.81 -39.07
CA LYS A 3 -7.27 62.42 -38.71
C LYS A 3 -6.76 62.41 -37.27
N LEU A 4 -7.52 61.81 -36.36
CA LEU A 4 -7.07 61.53 -35.00
C LEU A 4 -6.31 60.20 -35.04
N VAL A 5 -4.98 60.27 -34.96
CA VAL A 5 -4.12 59.09 -34.83
C VAL A 5 -4.09 58.74 -33.34
N VAL A 6 -4.82 57.70 -32.95
CA VAL A 6 -4.73 57.11 -31.61
C VAL A 6 -3.52 56.20 -31.58
N LEU A 7 -2.45 56.65 -30.94
CA LEU A 7 -1.28 55.83 -30.61
C LEU A 7 -1.68 54.81 -29.54
N LEU A 8 -1.84 53.54 -29.93
CA LEU A 8 -1.96 52.43 -28.99
C LEU A 8 -0.55 52.13 -28.43
N ALA A 9 -0.26 52.62 -27.22
CA ALA A 9 0.91 52.21 -26.47
C ALA A 9 0.66 50.80 -25.89
N CYS A 10 1.13 49.77 -26.59
CA CYS A 10 1.28 48.43 -26.03
C CYS A 10 2.34 48.47 -24.92
N VAL A 11 1.90 48.60 -23.67
CA VAL A 11 2.75 48.29 -22.50
C VAL A 11 2.92 46.78 -22.45
N ALA A 12 4.02 46.30 -23.02
CA ALA A 12 4.49 44.94 -22.82
C ALA A 12 4.91 44.79 -21.35
N VAL A 13 4.03 44.23 -20.52
CA VAL A 13 4.41 43.73 -19.19
C VAL A 13 5.31 42.53 -19.43
N LEU A 14 6.62 42.77 -19.44
CA LEU A 14 7.63 41.71 -19.33
C LEU A 14 7.42 41.04 -17.96
N GLY A 15 6.60 40.00 -17.93
CA GLY A 15 6.51 39.08 -16.81
C GLY A 15 7.84 38.36 -16.68
N GLY A 16 8.80 38.98 -15.98
CA GLY A 16 10.06 38.34 -15.64
C GLY A 16 9.77 37.01 -14.94
N CYS A 17 10.44 35.94 -15.38
CA CYS A 17 10.38 34.61 -14.78
C CYS A 17 10.62 34.69 -13.26
N LYS A 18 9.54 34.81 -12.48
CA LYS A 18 9.64 34.81 -11.02
C LYS A 18 10.07 33.41 -10.61
N LYS A 19 11.27 33.30 -10.05
CA LYS A 19 11.74 32.06 -9.40
C LYS A 19 10.67 31.58 -8.43
N ALA A 20 10.42 30.27 -8.42
CA ALA A 20 9.48 29.68 -7.47
C ALA A 20 9.91 30.05 -6.05
N LYS A 21 8.95 30.38 -5.20
CA LYS A 21 9.16 30.70 -3.78
C LYS A 21 8.25 29.82 -2.95
N GLU A 22 8.75 29.32 -1.83
CA GLU A 22 7.95 28.56 -0.88
C GLU A 22 6.72 29.38 -0.43
N GLY A 23 5.56 28.73 -0.37
CA GLY A 23 4.28 29.36 -0.03
C GLY A 23 3.66 30.20 -1.15
N ALA A 24 4.34 30.42 -2.27
CA ALA A 24 3.74 31.12 -3.41
C ALA A 24 2.73 30.21 -4.12
N LYS A 25 1.66 30.81 -4.63
CA LYS A 25 0.67 30.10 -5.44
C LYS A 25 1.31 29.59 -6.73
N CYS A 26 0.91 28.41 -7.14
CA CYS A 26 1.30 27.79 -8.40
C CYS A 26 0.08 27.22 -9.10
N ASP A 27 0.06 27.41 -10.41
CA ASP A 27 -0.94 26.96 -11.35
C ASP A 27 -0.36 25.77 -12.11
N ALA A 28 -0.27 24.63 -11.42
CA ALA A 28 0.26 23.42 -11.99
C ALA A 28 -0.72 22.26 -11.86
N LYS A 29 -1.04 21.66 -13.00
CA LYS A 29 -1.38 20.24 -13.16
C LYS A 29 -0.13 19.37 -12.88
N GLY A 30 0.63 19.69 -11.83
CA GLY A 30 2.01 19.27 -11.60
C GLY A 30 2.07 17.97 -10.85
N GLN A 31 2.54 16.91 -11.52
CA GLN A 31 2.68 15.58 -10.95
C GLN A 31 3.77 15.56 -9.87
N MET A 32 3.44 15.01 -8.70
CA MET A 32 4.33 14.70 -7.57
C MET A 32 5.51 13.77 -7.88
N LEU A 33 5.66 13.30 -9.13
CA LEU A 33 6.81 12.51 -9.56
C LEU A 33 8.07 13.38 -9.72
N GLY A 34 8.10 14.54 -9.05
CA GLY A 34 8.99 15.67 -9.28
C GLY A 34 9.25 15.89 -10.76
N HIS A 35 8.18 16.02 -11.54
CA HIS A 35 8.19 16.50 -12.92
C HIS A 35 7.09 17.55 -13.02
N GLY A 36 7.47 18.82 -12.99
CA GLY A 36 6.49 19.91 -13.02
C GLY A 36 7.13 21.28 -12.80
N PRO A 37 6.34 22.36 -12.85
CA PRO A 37 6.83 23.69 -12.55
C PRO A 37 7.34 23.72 -11.10
N GLY A 38 8.53 24.28 -10.93
CA GLY A 38 9.28 24.21 -9.69
C GLY A 38 10.69 24.75 -9.85
N ASP A 39 11.45 24.67 -8.77
CA ASP A 39 12.87 25.00 -8.80
C ASP A 39 13.68 24.10 -7.88
N CYS A 40 14.92 23.81 -8.25
CA CYS A 40 15.84 23.17 -7.31
C CYS A 40 16.35 24.22 -6.34
N ILE A 41 16.25 23.95 -5.04
CA ILE A 41 16.87 24.77 -4.01
C ILE A 41 18.34 24.38 -3.91
N ASP A 42 18.59 23.07 -3.81
CA ASP A 42 19.90 22.44 -3.72
C ASP A 42 19.84 21.03 -4.31
N LYS A 43 20.93 20.25 -4.23
CA LYS A 43 20.96 18.88 -4.78
C LYS A 43 19.98 17.92 -4.10
N GLY A 44 19.61 18.18 -2.85
CA GLY A 44 18.73 17.34 -2.03
C GLY A 44 17.34 17.92 -1.79
N SER A 45 17.02 19.12 -2.32
CA SER A 45 15.74 19.79 -2.07
C SER A 45 15.20 20.52 -3.29
N ALA A 46 13.89 20.47 -3.47
CA ALA A 46 13.16 21.14 -4.55
C ALA A 46 11.98 21.94 -4.00
N LEU A 47 11.54 22.95 -4.75
CA LEU A 47 10.20 23.51 -4.66
C LEU A 47 9.34 22.82 -5.72
N VAL A 48 8.29 22.13 -5.26
CA VAL A 48 7.29 21.50 -6.12
C VAL A 48 5.92 22.06 -5.81
N CYS A 49 5.05 22.13 -6.81
CA CYS A 49 3.68 22.57 -6.62
C CYS A 49 2.86 21.44 -5.97
N VAL A 50 2.35 21.67 -4.76
CA VAL A 50 1.49 20.73 -4.02
C VAL A 50 0.20 21.46 -3.70
N ASP A 51 -0.93 20.96 -4.22
CA ASP A 51 -2.28 21.53 -4.03
C ASP A 51 -2.33 23.05 -4.26
N GLY A 52 -1.69 23.50 -5.35
CA GLY A 52 -1.70 24.90 -5.77
C GLY A 52 -0.73 25.83 -5.01
N THR A 53 0.13 25.28 -4.15
CA THR A 53 1.17 26.04 -3.42
C THR A 53 2.54 25.40 -3.58
N PHE A 54 3.57 26.22 -3.81
CA PHE A 54 4.95 25.72 -3.82
C PHE A 54 5.36 25.30 -2.40
N GLN A 55 5.64 24.01 -2.23
CA GLN A 55 6.17 23.45 -1.00
C GLN A 55 7.61 22.98 -1.21
N LYS A 56 8.43 23.17 -0.18
CA LYS A 56 9.75 22.57 -0.13
C LYS A 56 9.62 21.08 0.13
N VAL A 57 10.25 20.28 -0.74
CA VAL A 57 10.33 18.83 -0.61
C VAL A 57 11.77 18.37 -0.60
N LYS A 58 12.03 17.25 0.07
CA LYS A 58 13.30 16.55 -0.02
C LYS A 58 13.32 15.64 -1.24
N CYS A 59 14.43 15.66 -1.96
CA CYS A 59 14.74 14.70 -3.01
C CYS A 59 15.51 13.53 -2.40
N GLN A 60 15.21 12.32 -2.84
CA GLN A 60 16.03 11.15 -2.54
C GLN A 60 17.49 11.42 -2.93
N SER A 61 18.40 11.00 -2.06
CA SER A 61 19.82 11.09 -2.33
C SER A 61 20.17 10.26 -3.56
N SER A 62 20.43 10.94 -4.67
CA SER A 62 20.93 10.34 -5.90
C SER A 62 22.17 11.10 -6.36
N PRO A 63 23.10 10.46 -7.11
CA PRO A 63 24.25 11.15 -7.69
C PRO A 63 23.86 12.33 -8.59
N ILE A 64 22.65 12.28 -9.13
CA ILE A 64 22.07 13.26 -10.05
C ILE A 64 21.45 14.42 -9.29
N GLY A 65 20.86 14.16 -8.12
CA GLY A 65 20.17 15.15 -7.29
C GLY A 65 18.97 15.79 -7.98
N CYS A 66 18.46 16.88 -7.40
CA CYS A 66 17.49 17.74 -8.07
C CYS A 66 18.09 18.37 -9.34
N LYS A 67 17.38 18.31 -10.46
CA LYS A 67 17.75 19.01 -11.70
C LYS A 67 16.60 19.78 -12.30
N LYS A 68 16.91 20.85 -13.03
CA LYS A 68 15.93 21.57 -13.86
C LYS A 68 16.08 21.13 -15.32
N ILE A 69 15.04 20.55 -15.90
CA ILE A 69 15.01 20.06 -17.28
C ILE A 69 13.84 20.75 -17.99
N ALA A 70 14.14 21.51 -19.04
CA ALA A 70 13.14 22.23 -19.84
C ALA A 70 12.13 23.06 -19.01
N GLY A 71 12.62 23.74 -17.96
CA GLY A 71 11.79 24.56 -17.08
C GLY A 71 11.02 23.79 -15.99
N SER A 72 11.06 22.46 -16.02
CA SER A 72 10.49 21.61 -14.98
C SER A 72 11.57 21.17 -14.00
N VAL A 73 11.22 21.04 -12.73
CA VAL A 73 12.07 20.37 -11.75
C VAL A 73 11.94 18.86 -11.94
N SER A 74 13.07 18.17 -11.89
CA SER A 74 13.25 16.71 -11.89
C SER A 74 13.84 16.32 -10.53
N CYS A 75 13.03 15.72 -9.67
CA CYS A 75 13.40 15.35 -8.30
C CYS A 75 12.62 14.10 -7.89
N ASN A 76 13.31 13.02 -7.49
CA ASN A 76 12.59 11.89 -6.90
C ASN A 76 12.22 12.24 -5.46
N VAL A 77 10.97 12.66 -5.22
CA VAL A 77 10.54 13.17 -3.92
C VAL A 77 10.53 12.04 -2.88
N ILE A 78 11.04 12.31 -1.69
CA ILE A 78 10.98 11.38 -0.56
C ILE A 78 9.53 11.18 -0.14
N THR A 79 9.11 9.92 -0.04
CA THR A 79 7.78 9.52 0.40
C THR A 79 7.89 8.96 1.81
N ASP A 80 8.16 9.80 2.82
CA ASP A 80 8.19 9.37 4.22
C ASP A 80 7.16 10.13 5.05
N GLU A 81 6.85 9.62 6.25
CA GLU A 81 5.81 10.17 7.12
C GLU A 81 6.05 11.66 7.44
N GLY A 82 5.03 12.47 7.26
CA GLY A 82 5.06 13.92 7.44
C GLY A 82 5.53 14.72 6.22
N GLU A 83 6.13 14.07 5.21
CA GLU A 83 6.55 14.75 3.98
C GLU A 83 5.34 15.15 3.12
N PRO A 84 5.43 16.21 2.31
CA PRO A 84 4.33 16.68 1.46
C PRO A 84 3.89 15.63 0.43
N CYS A 85 2.59 15.62 0.12
CA CYS A 85 1.98 14.76 -0.90
C CYS A 85 0.82 15.46 -1.61
N THR A 86 0.43 15.01 -2.81
CA THR A 86 -0.78 15.50 -3.51
C THR A 86 -1.88 14.46 -3.52
N ALA A 87 -3.12 14.95 -3.61
CA ALA A 87 -4.32 14.11 -3.67
C ALA A 87 -4.36 13.13 -4.86
N ASP A 88 -3.56 13.38 -5.90
CA ASP A 88 -3.48 12.53 -7.10
C ASP A 88 -2.86 11.16 -6.79
N LYS A 89 -1.90 11.11 -5.86
CA LYS A 89 -1.28 9.87 -5.38
C LYS A 89 -1.72 9.60 -3.96
N LYS A 90 -2.83 8.87 -3.83
CA LYS A 90 -3.47 8.58 -2.54
C LYS A 90 -2.65 7.67 -1.62
N VAL A 91 -1.85 6.76 -2.19
CA VAL A 91 -1.08 5.76 -1.46
C VAL A 91 0.34 5.66 -2.03
N ALA A 92 1.35 5.49 -1.19
CA ALA A 92 2.75 5.28 -1.59
C ALA A 92 3.47 4.34 -0.60
N CYS A 93 4.61 3.81 -1.01
CA CYS A 93 5.55 3.15 -0.10
C CYS A 93 6.49 4.17 0.55
N SER A 94 6.92 3.88 1.79
CA SER A 94 8.02 4.60 2.41
C SER A 94 9.32 4.42 1.62
N THR A 95 10.28 5.33 1.80
CA THR A 95 11.56 5.28 1.07
C THR A 95 12.35 4.01 1.37
N ASP A 96 12.22 3.50 2.60
CA ASP A 96 12.82 2.23 3.03
C ASP A 96 12.01 0.99 2.61
N ASN A 97 10.87 1.19 1.94
CA ASN A 97 9.88 0.18 1.58
C ASN A 97 9.38 -0.64 2.77
N LYS A 98 9.33 -0.08 3.99
CA LYS A 98 8.84 -0.78 5.19
C LYS A 98 7.46 -0.31 5.66
N LYS A 99 6.86 0.68 5.00
CA LYS A 99 5.57 1.24 5.37
C LYS A 99 4.76 1.55 4.13
N MET A 100 3.45 1.35 4.23
CA MET A 100 2.46 1.90 3.31
C MET A 100 1.96 3.21 3.90
N LEU A 101 1.91 4.26 3.09
CA LEU A 101 1.54 5.61 3.48
C LEU A 101 0.31 6.05 2.70
N ASP A 102 -0.63 6.71 3.37
CA ASP A 102 -1.74 7.41 2.72
C ASP A 102 -1.44 8.92 2.67
N CYS A 103 -1.83 9.57 1.58
CA CYS A 103 -1.76 11.02 1.47
C CYS A 103 -2.99 11.65 2.14
N VAL A 104 -2.81 12.29 3.28
CA VAL A 104 -3.88 12.85 4.11
C VAL A 104 -3.54 14.29 4.48
N ASP A 105 -4.41 15.24 4.14
CA ASP A 105 -4.22 16.68 4.39
C ASP A 105 -2.90 17.22 3.77
N GLY A 106 -2.55 16.73 2.58
CA GLY A 106 -1.33 17.13 1.86
C GLY A 106 -0.03 16.61 2.48
N LYS A 107 -0.10 15.65 3.42
CA LYS A 107 1.06 14.99 4.03
C LYS A 107 0.92 13.47 4.05
N TRP A 108 2.04 12.78 3.88
CA TRP A 108 2.07 11.33 4.05
C TRP A 108 1.83 10.96 5.52
N LYS A 109 0.82 10.14 5.78
CA LYS A 109 0.58 9.51 7.09
C LYS A 109 0.78 8.00 6.95
N MET A 110 1.36 7.38 7.97
CA MET A 110 1.53 5.93 7.98
C MET A 110 0.16 5.24 8.01
N ARG A 111 -0.10 4.42 7.00
CA ARG A 111 -1.30 3.58 6.93
C ARG A 111 -1.08 2.27 7.67
N MET A 112 0.03 1.59 7.35
CA MET A 112 0.45 0.37 8.03
C MET A 112 1.93 0.07 7.80
N PRO A 113 2.60 -0.63 8.74
CA PRO A 113 3.91 -1.21 8.48
C PRO A 113 3.80 -2.38 7.49
N CYS A 114 4.84 -2.58 6.69
CA CYS A 114 5.07 -3.79 5.90
C CYS A 114 6.18 -4.59 6.58
N SER A 115 5.96 -5.87 6.91
CA SER A 115 6.97 -6.65 7.64
C SER A 115 8.20 -6.99 6.80
N GLN A 116 8.01 -7.11 5.48
CA GLN A 116 9.10 -7.41 4.54
C GLN A 116 9.32 -6.26 3.57
N LEU A 117 8.34 -5.99 2.69
CA LEU A 117 8.53 -5.06 1.59
C LEU A 117 7.23 -4.38 1.20
N CYS A 118 7.25 -3.07 1.07
CA CYS A 118 6.22 -2.30 0.39
C CYS A 118 6.55 -2.25 -1.10
N VAL A 119 5.58 -2.59 -1.93
CA VAL A 119 5.71 -2.54 -3.40
C VAL A 119 4.71 -1.53 -3.94
N ASP A 120 5.24 -0.48 -4.56
CA ASP A 120 4.50 0.53 -5.32
C ASP A 120 4.69 0.26 -6.82
N ASN A 121 3.62 -0.11 -7.54
CA ASN A 121 3.65 -0.38 -8.97
C ASN A 121 2.37 0.10 -9.68
N VAL A 122 2.27 -0.13 -11.00
CA VAL A 122 1.13 0.29 -11.83
C VAL A 122 -0.23 -0.27 -11.37
N GLN A 123 -0.25 -1.36 -10.60
CA GLN A 123 -1.46 -1.94 -10.01
C GLN A 123 -1.78 -1.40 -8.61
N GLY A 124 -1.00 -0.46 -8.11
CA GLY A 124 -1.15 0.15 -6.79
C GLY A 124 -0.06 -0.24 -5.80
N VAL A 125 -0.28 0.17 -4.56
CA VAL A 125 0.64 0.01 -3.44
C VAL A 125 0.19 -1.14 -2.55
N ARG A 126 1.11 -2.02 -2.19
CA ARG A 126 0.84 -3.18 -1.33
C ARG A 126 2.00 -3.48 -0.39
N CYS A 127 1.68 -3.98 0.80
CA CYS A 127 2.68 -4.60 1.68
C CYS A 127 2.80 -6.09 1.36
N GLU A 128 3.99 -6.56 1.05
CA GLU A 128 4.35 -7.97 1.07
C GLU A 128 4.56 -8.43 2.51
N ASN A 129 3.90 -9.55 2.85
CA ASN A 129 3.84 -10.11 4.20
C ASN A 129 3.41 -9.05 5.22
N ALA A 130 2.28 -8.36 5.03
CA ALA A 130 1.73 -7.60 6.15
C ALA A 130 1.55 -8.57 7.34
N GLU A 131 2.19 -8.25 8.46
CA GLU A 131 2.07 -8.97 9.73
C GLU A 131 1.15 -8.18 10.65
N GLY A 132 0.34 -8.88 11.44
CA GLY A 132 -0.52 -8.25 12.44
C GLY A 132 -0.79 -9.18 13.61
N SER A 133 -1.43 -8.67 14.64
CA SER A 133 -1.90 -9.45 15.77
C SER A 133 -3.42 -9.45 15.79
N GLU A 134 -4.00 -10.52 16.30
CA GLU A 134 -5.43 -10.57 16.54
C GLU A 134 -5.83 -9.45 17.51
N GLY A 135 -6.83 -8.65 17.14
CA GLY A 135 -7.28 -7.49 17.90
C GLY A 135 -6.55 -6.19 17.59
N ASP A 136 -5.47 -6.20 16.80
CA ASP A 136 -4.81 -4.97 16.36
C ASP A 136 -5.80 -4.09 15.59
N ALA A 137 -5.74 -2.78 15.86
CA ALA A 137 -6.61 -1.83 15.19
C ALA A 137 -6.34 -1.80 13.68
N CYS A 138 -7.41 -1.73 12.90
CA CYS A 138 -7.37 -1.46 11.48
C CYS A 138 -8.47 -0.46 11.11
N THR A 139 -8.35 0.18 9.95
CA THR A 139 -9.29 1.21 9.51
C THR A 139 -10.37 0.63 8.60
N ALA A 140 -11.47 1.37 8.42
CA ALA A 140 -12.52 0.99 7.47
C ALA A 140 -11.99 0.86 6.03
N GLN A 141 -10.94 1.62 5.69
CA GLN A 141 -10.23 1.56 4.41
C GLN A 141 -9.39 0.30 4.26
N GLN A 142 -9.09 -0.40 5.36
CA GLN A 142 -8.37 -1.68 5.39
C GLN A 142 -9.31 -2.87 5.51
N LYS A 143 -10.64 -2.67 5.54
CA LYS A 143 -11.61 -3.77 5.58
C LYS A 143 -11.29 -4.80 4.49
N ASP A 144 -11.38 -6.07 4.86
CA ASP A 144 -11.08 -7.24 4.01
C ASP A 144 -9.58 -7.38 3.63
N GLN A 145 -8.68 -6.52 4.13
CA GLN A 145 -7.24 -6.76 3.99
C GLN A 145 -6.80 -7.89 4.92
N GLY A 146 -6.10 -8.86 4.33
CA GLY A 146 -5.51 -10.00 5.03
C GLY A 146 -4.05 -9.77 5.43
N VAL A 147 -3.69 -10.23 6.62
CA VAL A 147 -2.32 -10.24 7.16
C VAL A 147 -2.03 -11.59 7.80
N CYS A 148 -0.78 -12.05 7.78
CA CYS A 148 -0.40 -13.21 8.59
C CYS A 148 -0.13 -12.75 10.02
N ASN A 149 -0.43 -13.58 11.02
CA ASN A 149 0.09 -13.28 12.34
C ASN A 149 1.61 -13.51 12.42
N LYS A 150 2.23 -13.02 13.49
CA LYS A 150 3.69 -13.14 13.70
C LYS A 150 4.20 -14.59 13.65
N ASP A 151 3.42 -15.51 14.19
CA ASP A 151 3.76 -16.95 14.21
C ASP A 151 3.43 -17.66 12.89
N LYS A 152 2.77 -16.95 11.95
CA LYS A 152 2.30 -17.42 10.65
C LYS A 152 1.30 -18.57 10.73
N ASP A 153 0.80 -18.93 11.90
CA ASP A 153 -0.19 -19.99 12.09
C ASP A 153 -1.64 -19.49 11.94
N LYS A 154 -1.86 -18.19 11.70
CA LYS A 154 -3.17 -17.59 11.47
C LYS A 154 -3.16 -16.60 10.31
N LEU A 155 -4.23 -16.62 9.54
CA LEU A 155 -4.62 -15.56 8.62
C LEU A 155 -5.61 -14.64 9.35
N LEU A 156 -5.24 -13.37 9.48
CA LEU A 156 -6.08 -12.34 10.05
C LEU A 156 -6.66 -11.47 8.94
N VAL A 157 -7.92 -11.07 9.06
CA VAL A 157 -8.59 -10.15 8.13
C VAL A 157 -9.16 -8.98 8.93
N CYS A 158 -9.02 -7.77 8.41
CA CYS A 158 -9.58 -6.58 9.03
C CYS A 158 -11.11 -6.54 8.86
N ASP A 159 -11.86 -6.43 9.96
CA ASP A 159 -13.33 -6.29 9.95
C ASP A 159 -13.81 -4.86 9.66
N GLY A 160 -12.87 -3.93 9.48
CA GLY A 160 -13.08 -2.48 9.34
C GLY A 160 -12.78 -1.69 10.61
N SER A 161 -12.45 -2.36 11.71
CA SER A 161 -12.05 -1.76 12.99
C SER A 161 -10.85 -2.46 13.64
N LYS A 162 -10.76 -3.78 13.51
CA LYS A 162 -9.67 -4.60 14.02
C LYS A 162 -9.40 -5.82 13.16
N PHE A 163 -8.20 -6.38 13.29
CA PHE A 163 -7.85 -7.67 12.70
C PHE A 163 -8.47 -8.81 13.50
N VAL A 164 -9.23 -9.67 12.82
CA VAL A 164 -9.86 -10.88 13.39
C VAL A 164 -9.34 -12.12 12.68
N VAL A 165 -9.36 -13.27 13.35
CA VAL A 165 -8.92 -14.54 12.75
C VAL A 165 -9.92 -14.99 11.69
N ALA A 166 -9.47 -15.03 10.45
CA ALA A 166 -10.25 -15.56 9.33
C ALA A 166 -9.99 -17.05 9.11
N SER A 167 -8.76 -17.52 9.35
CA SER A 167 -8.38 -18.92 9.22
C SER A 167 -7.16 -19.28 10.05
N THR A 168 -7.04 -20.55 10.44
CA THR A 168 -5.86 -21.13 11.07
C THR A 168 -5.03 -21.89 10.04
N CYS A 169 -3.80 -21.46 9.82
CA CYS A 169 -2.89 -21.97 8.79
C CYS A 169 -1.95 -23.02 9.39
N ARG A 170 -2.50 -24.18 9.80
CA ARG A 170 -1.76 -25.24 10.50
C ARG A 170 -1.03 -26.21 9.56
N GLY A 171 -1.25 -26.10 8.25
CA GLY A 171 -0.54 -26.88 7.26
C GLY A 171 0.95 -26.52 7.22
N GLN A 172 1.75 -27.36 6.55
CA GLN A 172 3.21 -27.25 6.58
C GLN A 172 3.74 -25.91 6.03
N ASN A 173 2.98 -25.28 5.13
CA ASN A 173 3.39 -24.02 4.54
C ASN A 173 2.98 -22.78 5.34
N HIS A 174 2.18 -22.96 6.39
CA HIS A 174 1.67 -21.88 7.24
C HIS A 174 0.96 -20.78 6.43
N CYS A 175 0.80 -19.60 7.02
CA CYS A 175 0.40 -18.38 6.36
C CYS A 175 1.61 -17.75 5.66
N ARG A 176 1.48 -17.42 4.38
CA ARG A 176 2.56 -16.83 3.58
C ARG A 176 2.04 -15.98 2.43
N ALA A 177 2.78 -14.98 2.00
CA ALA A 177 2.50 -14.31 0.74
C ALA A 177 3.05 -15.13 -0.44
N ILE A 178 2.21 -15.45 -1.42
CA ILE A 178 2.62 -15.99 -2.73
C ILE A 178 2.31 -14.94 -3.80
N GLY A 179 3.35 -14.23 -4.24
CA GLY A 179 3.23 -13.15 -5.21
C GLY A 179 2.30 -12.03 -4.71
N LYS A 180 1.09 -11.95 -5.28
CA LYS A 180 0.08 -10.93 -4.94
C LYS A 180 -1.02 -11.44 -4.00
N LYS A 181 -0.99 -12.72 -3.61
CA LYS A 181 -2.00 -13.35 -2.77
C LYS A 181 -1.42 -13.73 -1.43
N LEU A 182 -2.26 -13.67 -0.39
CA LEU A 182 -1.98 -14.32 0.87
C LEU A 182 -2.49 -15.76 0.76
N ASP A 183 -1.61 -16.72 1.06
CA ASP A 183 -1.87 -18.15 1.06
C ASP A 183 -1.90 -18.61 2.52
N CYS A 184 -2.98 -19.26 2.92
CA CYS A 184 -3.11 -19.88 4.24
C CYS A 184 -3.23 -21.38 4.03
N ASP A 185 -2.23 -22.13 4.46
CA ASP A 185 -2.25 -23.59 4.35
C ASP A 185 -3.23 -24.20 5.36
N THR A 186 -4.49 -24.35 4.93
CA THR A 186 -5.57 -24.98 5.70
C THR A 186 -5.64 -26.49 5.50
N SER A 187 -4.59 -27.13 4.97
CA SER A 187 -4.57 -28.57 4.75
C SER A 187 -4.59 -29.40 6.04
N MET A 188 -4.37 -28.72 7.17
CA MET A 188 -4.53 -29.22 8.52
C MET A 188 -5.40 -28.24 9.31
N ALA A 189 -6.31 -28.74 10.14
CA ALA A 189 -7.21 -27.94 10.97
C ALA A 189 -7.58 -28.71 12.26
N GLU A 190 -8.29 -28.06 13.17
CA GLU A 190 -8.94 -28.67 14.33
C GLU A 190 -10.46 -28.50 14.23
N ILE A 191 -11.20 -29.25 15.06
CA ILE A 191 -12.63 -29.01 15.21
C ILE A 191 -12.83 -27.58 15.73
N ASP A 192 -13.85 -26.90 15.19
CA ASP A 192 -14.19 -25.49 15.47
C ASP A 192 -13.22 -24.45 14.89
N ASP A 193 -12.11 -24.84 14.25
CA ASP A 193 -11.26 -23.88 13.52
C ASP A 193 -12.09 -23.16 12.44
N PRO A 194 -11.91 -21.83 12.27
CA PRO A 194 -12.65 -21.06 11.29
C PRO A 194 -12.28 -21.47 9.85
N CYS A 195 -13.26 -21.43 8.95
CA CYS A 195 -13.10 -21.70 7.53
C CYS A 195 -14.06 -20.86 6.68
N GLU A 196 -13.64 -20.50 5.46
CA GLU A 196 -14.43 -19.64 4.58
C GLU A 196 -15.13 -20.41 3.45
N GLU A 197 -14.43 -21.38 2.86
CA GLU A 197 -14.94 -22.14 1.72
C GLU A 197 -15.83 -23.29 2.20
N LYS A 198 -17.12 -23.22 1.87
CA LYS A 198 -18.09 -24.28 2.17
C LYS A 198 -17.61 -25.61 1.61
N ASP A 199 -17.77 -26.67 2.39
CA ASP A 199 -17.37 -28.04 2.03
C ASP A 199 -15.86 -28.23 1.82
N ALA A 200 -15.03 -27.22 2.09
CA ALA A 200 -13.58 -27.36 2.10
C ALA A 200 -13.17 -28.47 3.06
N LEU A 201 -12.21 -29.29 2.64
CA LEU A 201 -11.73 -30.42 3.40
C LEU A 201 -10.39 -30.10 4.04
N SER A 202 -10.17 -30.70 5.21
CA SER A 202 -8.90 -30.63 5.92
C SER A 202 -8.67 -31.91 6.71
N CYS A 203 -7.42 -32.24 7.02
CA CYS A 203 -7.13 -33.29 8.00
C CYS A 203 -7.02 -32.68 9.40
N ASP A 204 -7.40 -33.41 10.44
CA ASP A 204 -7.04 -33.01 11.80
C ASP A 204 -5.51 -33.02 12.00
N THR A 205 -4.98 -32.30 13.00
CA THR A 205 -3.51 -32.26 13.20
C THR A 205 -2.91 -33.63 13.54
N ALA A 206 -3.72 -34.52 14.13
CA ALA A 206 -3.38 -35.92 14.41
C ALA A 206 -3.36 -36.82 13.15
N LYS A 207 -3.87 -36.34 12.00
CA LYS A 207 -4.06 -37.10 10.76
C LYS A 207 -4.91 -38.36 10.96
N LYS A 208 -5.92 -38.32 11.83
CA LYS A 208 -6.87 -39.40 12.13
C LYS A 208 -8.29 -39.08 11.68
N THR A 209 -8.60 -37.84 11.37
CA THR A 209 -9.96 -37.39 11.05
C THR A 209 -9.94 -36.54 9.79
N LEU A 210 -10.86 -36.82 8.88
CA LEU A 210 -11.21 -35.92 7.78
C LEU A 210 -12.25 -34.93 8.30
N LEU A 211 -11.92 -33.64 8.19
CA LEU A 211 -12.77 -32.52 8.56
C LEU A 211 -13.40 -31.91 7.31
N GLN A 212 -14.54 -31.24 7.48
CA GLN A 212 -15.23 -30.49 6.44
C GLN A 212 -15.69 -29.15 7.00
N CYS A 213 -15.58 -28.10 6.20
CA CYS A 213 -16.10 -26.79 6.56
C CYS A 213 -17.63 -26.78 6.48
N ASP A 214 -18.29 -26.60 7.62
CA ASP A 214 -19.73 -26.44 7.76
C ASP A 214 -20.04 -25.26 8.70
N GLY A 215 -20.93 -24.37 8.30
CA GLY A 215 -21.27 -23.20 9.12
C GLY A 215 -20.08 -22.29 9.49
N LYS A 216 -19.09 -22.14 8.59
CA LYS A 216 -17.82 -21.40 8.78
C LYS A 216 -16.86 -22.00 9.80
N LYS A 217 -17.05 -23.26 10.18
CA LYS A 217 -16.14 -23.98 11.06
C LYS A 217 -15.84 -25.37 10.54
N PHE A 218 -14.64 -25.87 10.82
CA PHE A 218 -14.33 -27.26 10.56
C PHE A 218 -15.07 -28.17 11.54
N VAL A 219 -15.86 -29.09 10.99
CA VAL A 219 -16.55 -30.14 11.72
C VAL A 219 -16.04 -31.51 11.30
N LYS A 220 -16.26 -32.52 12.13
CA LYS A 220 -15.87 -33.91 11.83
C LYS A 220 -16.74 -34.46 10.68
N LYS A 221 -16.10 -34.76 9.54
CA LYS A 221 -16.74 -35.48 8.44
C LYS A 221 -16.66 -36.99 8.63
N LYS A 222 -15.46 -37.53 8.90
CA LYS A 222 -15.24 -38.97 9.06
C LYS A 222 -13.94 -39.26 9.82
N ALA A 223 -13.94 -40.28 10.67
CA ALA A 223 -12.71 -40.86 11.22
C ALA A 223 -12.04 -41.78 10.18
N CYS A 224 -10.74 -41.61 9.97
CA CYS A 224 -9.94 -42.46 9.10
C CYS A 224 -9.46 -43.69 9.86
N LYS A 225 -9.41 -44.85 9.20
CA LYS A 225 -9.01 -46.12 9.84
C LYS A 225 -7.53 -46.12 10.16
N THR A 226 -6.73 -45.68 9.19
CA THR A 226 -5.27 -45.65 9.28
C THR A 226 -4.81 -44.20 9.44
N ARG A 227 -5.12 -43.35 8.45
CA ARG A 227 -4.64 -41.98 8.37
C ARG A 227 -5.49 -41.12 7.43
N CYS A 228 -5.57 -39.83 7.72
CA CYS A 228 -6.02 -38.80 6.79
C CYS A 228 -4.86 -38.32 5.91
N ASN A 229 -5.02 -38.39 4.60
CA ASN A 229 -4.05 -37.94 3.60
C ASN A 229 -4.53 -36.65 2.95
N ASN A 230 -3.64 -35.70 2.73
CA ASN A 230 -3.91 -34.37 2.16
C ASN A 230 -2.90 -34.00 1.06
N ALA A 231 -2.58 -34.96 0.18
CA ALA A 231 -1.60 -34.75 -0.88
C ALA A 231 -2.16 -33.86 -2.00
N PHE A 232 -1.49 -32.75 -2.31
CA PHE A 232 -1.87 -31.82 -3.38
C PHE A 232 -3.33 -31.35 -3.30
N ASN A 233 -3.79 -30.98 -2.09
CA ASN A 233 -5.19 -30.61 -1.81
C ASN A 233 -6.23 -31.70 -2.14
N LYS A 234 -5.81 -32.95 -2.27
CA LYS A 234 -6.70 -34.11 -2.37
C LYS A 234 -6.75 -34.79 -1.01
N TYR A 235 -7.96 -34.87 -0.46
CA TYR A 235 -8.20 -35.41 0.87
C TYR A 235 -8.80 -36.81 0.78
N SER A 236 -8.21 -37.76 1.51
CA SER A 236 -8.71 -39.13 1.57
C SER A 236 -8.39 -39.79 2.90
N CYS A 237 -9.25 -40.73 3.32
CA CYS A 237 -8.96 -41.62 4.43
C CYS A 237 -8.44 -42.96 3.89
N SER A 238 -7.33 -43.44 4.47
CA SER A 238 -6.90 -44.84 4.39
C SER A 238 -7.21 -45.62 5.65
#